data_AF-A0A8T4DBS4-F1
#
_entry.id   AF-A0A8T4DBS4-F1
#
_cell.length_a   1.000
_cell.length_b   1.000
_cell.length_c   1.000
_cell.angle_alpha   90.00
_cell.angle_beta   90.00
_cell.angle_gamma   90.00
#
_symmetry.space_group_name_H-M   'P 1'
#
loop_
_entity.id
_entity.type
_entity.pdbx_description
1 polymer ?
#
loop_
_entity_poly.entity_id
_entity_poly.type
_entity_poly.pdbx_seq_one_letter_code
_entity_poly.pdbx_strand_id
1 'polypeptide(L)'
;MEDNIQSSRVIFFLGAGASVAAGVPDTYSFVEEFRESISDAAKKESINQIIETLEEWKGSEIDIELLLETLTKLERKDEEPLTSFFKEDKFALSDLTLIEPLIKDLKDFIKSKAIVSEESIKYLEPILGFLEEPLDIISVNYDTCIEQFCNVYRRVYQDGFELEWNPKTFAKEHTDIRLYKLHGSVMWYQSDKAGYVKVPIRTMESEIELITREKAINLMLYPMQKWDYAEPLLELLVEIKHRLESETCKFLVIVGYSFRDEHIRRLLWDAARKNKKLTCILIDPKAYQIYSNKLKYYDDASKIPSSLYERVVCLPYKFEKVFPSVKNYYLLNLQNGLGRYDSLRQQETIEGKKIDWIACIPELVNAEHCEIVEHLLDRINVTKFERNLELNLNLLLKMFVNYSASNQTEKAAEYFQKFISFLQTIFVERLDLEVSREPRFPSILWNCIPTDSGRSYHDTNQIKIFIENLFDFCNERVEWVQESSDDFWKVNETLNSLNIYLEEFVDETKDFGAYITLRTKEIADVVGDVEEFRKKYQGKALASNEEQNELRSKIVNIEKNILTGILGE
;
A
#
# COMPACT_ATOMS: atom_id res chain seq x y z
N MET A 1 -17.07 35.51 6.46
CA MET A 1 -17.24 35.01 5.08
C MET A 1 -16.23 33.90 4.97
N GLU A 2 -16.67 32.64 4.90
CA GLU A 2 -15.77 31.54 4.59
C GLU A 2 -15.35 31.73 3.14
N ASP A 3 -14.14 32.24 2.92
CA ASP A 3 -13.52 32.12 1.61
C ASP A 3 -13.52 30.63 1.29
N ASN A 4 -14.16 30.27 0.18
CA ASN A 4 -14.34 28.88 -0.23
C ASN A 4 -12.97 28.33 -0.67
N ILE A 5 -12.16 27.89 0.29
CA ILE A 5 -10.81 27.37 0.07
C ILE A 5 -10.91 26.12 -0.83
N GLN A 6 -10.59 26.27 -2.11
CA GLN A 6 -10.72 25.20 -3.12
C GLN A 6 -9.63 24.13 -2.93
N SER A 7 -9.89 23.11 -2.11
CA SER A 7 -9.02 21.94 -1.92
C SER A 7 -9.10 20.96 -3.09
N SER A 8 -8.01 20.24 -3.35
CA SER A 8 -7.98 19.17 -4.34
C SER A 8 -8.87 17.99 -3.94
N ARG A 9 -9.36 17.24 -4.92
CA ARG A 9 -10.13 16.01 -4.67
C ARG A 9 -9.29 14.93 -3.99
N VAL A 10 -8.01 14.85 -4.36
CA VAL A 10 -7.01 13.92 -3.82
C VAL A 10 -5.91 14.73 -3.16
N ILE A 11 -5.55 14.38 -1.92
CA ILE A 11 -4.42 14.97 -1.19
C ILE A 11 -3.40 13.87 -0.95
N PHE A 12 -2.12 14.17 -1.11
CA PHE A 12 -1.04 13.27 -0.68
C PHE A 12 -0.51 13.68 0.69
N PHE A 13 -0.22 12.70 1.53
CA PHE A 13 0.50 12.86 2.80
C PHE A 13 1.76 11.98 2.73
N LEU A 14 2.93 12.60 2.70
CA LEU A 14 4.22 11.94 2.53
C LEU A 14 4.99 11.95 3.85
N GLY A 15 5.25 10.76 4.38
CA GLY A 15 6.17 10.51 5.48
C GLY A 15 7.52 9.99 5.01
N ALA A 16 8.40 9.67 5.96
CA ALA A 16 9.80 9.32 5.67
C ALA A 16 9.93 8.15 4.66
N GLY A 17 9.02 7.17 4.72
CA GLY A 17 9.01 6.04 3.79
C GLY A 17 8.78 6.43 2.32
N ALA A 18 8.19 7.60 2.06
CA ALA A 18 7.99 8.11 0.69
C ALA A 18 9.31 8.54 0.01
N SER A 19 10.35 8.85 0.79
CA SER A 19 11.63 9.36 0.30
C SER A 19 12.74 8.31 0.25
N VAL A 20 12.49 7.11 0.78
CA VAL A 20 13.43 5.97 0.74
C VAL A 20 13.80 5.59 -0.68
N ALA A 21 12.82 5.57 -1.60
CA ALA A 21 13.05 5.30 -3.01
C ALA A 21 13.96 6.34 -3.70
N ALA A 22 14.10 7.54 -3.12
CA ALA A 22 14.99 8.59 -3.59
C ALA A 22 16.43 8.48 -3.01
N GLY A 23 16.69 7.48 -2.15
CA GLY A 23 17.96 7.32 -1.44
C GLY A 23 18.06 8.14 -0.14
N VAL A 24 16.96 8.74 0.32
CA VAL A 24 16.91 9.41 1.63
C VAL A 24 16.63 8.34 2.70
N PRO A 25 17.49 8.17 3.71
CA PRO A 25 17.26 7.19 4.77
C PRO A 25 15.94 7.47 5.51
N ASP A 26 15.31 6.42 6.06
CA ASP A 26 14.21 6.64 7.00
C ASP A 26 14.73 7.19 8.34
N THR A 27 13.81 7.60 9.22
CA THR A 27 14.15 8.29 10.47
C THR A 27 15.04 7.48 11.42
N TYR A 28 15.02 6.15 11.35
CA TYR A 28 15.83 5.28 12.20
C TYR A 28 17.19 5.03 11.55
N SER A 29 17.20 4.73 10.25
CA SER A 29 18.40 4.55 9.45
C SER A 29 19.30 5.79 9.49
N PHE A 30 18.70 6.99 9.58
CA PHE A 30 19.43 8.25 9.79
C PHE A 30 20.32 8.23 11.04
N VAL A 31 19.86 7.65 12.15
CA VAL A 31 20.62 7.61 13.41
C VAL A 31 21.82 6.67 13.29
N GLU A 32 21.61 5.48 12.72
CA GLU A 32 22.70 4.51 12.51
C GLU A 32 23.74 5.04 11.53
N GLU A 33 23.32 5.58 10.37
CA GLU A 33 24.27 6.13 9.41
C GLU A 33 25.02 7.36 9.98
N PHE A 34 24.36 8.20 10.78
CA PHE A 34 25.02 9.33 11.44
C PHE A 34 26.09 8.85 12.43
N ARG A 35 25.74 7.88 13.27
CA ARG A 35 26.66 7.25 14.23
C ARG A 35 27.89 6.65 13.55
N GLU A 36 27.72 6.05 12.37
CA GLU A 36 28.82 5.53 11.56
C GLU A 36 29.68 6.63 10.93
N SER A 37 29.05 7.74 10.53
CA SER A 37 29.73 8.86 9.86
C SER A 37 30.70 9.65 10.75
N ILE A 38 30.52 9.60 12.08
CA ILE A 38 31.37 10.32 13.04
C ILE A 38 32.74 9.65 13.13
N SER A 39 33.78 10.39 12.73
CA SER A 39 35.18 9.95 12.75
C SER A 39 35.93 10.33 14.03
N ASP A 40 35.51 11.39 14.72
CA ASP A 40 36.10 11.83 15.99
C ASP A 40 35.72 10.88 17.13
N ALA A 41 36.72 10.32 17.82
CA ALA A 41 36.51 9.30 18.85
C ALA A 41 35.71 9.82 20.06
N ALA A 42 35.92 11.07 20.47
CA ALA A 42 35.26 11.65 21.64
C ALA A 42 33.78 11.98 21.32
N LYS A 43 33.52 12.53 20.13
CA LYS A 43 32.15 12.70 19.63
C LYS A 43 31.42 11.37 19.49
N LYS A 44 32.11 10.34 18.97
CA LYS A 44 31.56 9.00 18.79
C LYS A 44 31.22 8.31 20.11
N GLU A 45 32.08 8.46 21.11
CA GLU A 45 31.79 7.96 22.45
C GLU A 45 30.56 8.66 23.06
N SER A 46 30.51 9.99 22.95
CA SER A 46 29.41 10.79 23.50
C SER A 46 28.06 10.46 22.84
N ILE A 47 28.02 10.36 21.50
CA ILE A 47 26.78 10.06 20.79
C ILE A 47 26.29 8.63 21.09
N ASN A 48 27.20 7.66 21.20
CA ASN A 48 26.85 6.28 21.55
C ASN A 48 26.22 6.23 22.94
N GLN A 49 26.81 6.90 23.93
CA GLN A 49 26.25 6.98 25.28
C GLN A 49 24.85 7.61 25.29
N ILE A 50 24.62 8.66 24.51
CA ILE A 50 23.30 9.29 24.39
C ILE A 50 22.29 8.33 23.78
N ILE A 51 22.64 7.67 22.66
CA ILE A 51 21.77 6.72 21.98
C ILE A 51 21.42 5.55 22.89
N GLU A 52 22.43 4.91 23.52
CA GLU A 52 22.22 3.78 24.45
C GLU A 52 21.30 4.18 25.61
N THR A 53 21.50 5.37 26.19
CA THR A 53 20.63 5.89 27.27
C THR A 53 19.19 6.07 26.79
N LEU A 54 19.00 6.59 25.57
CA LEU A 54 17.68 6.80 25.00
C LEU A 54 16.99 5.47 24.65
N GLU A 55 17.73 4.48 24.14
CA GLU A 55 17.22 3.15 23.81
C GLU A 55 16.74 2.43 25.06
N GLU A 56 17.52 2.48 26.15
CA GLU A 56 17.14 1.94 27.45
C GLU A 56 15.88 2.62 28.01
N TRP A 57 15.76 3.94 27.86
CA TRP A 57 14.60 4.71 28.34
C TRP A 57 13.34 4.43 27.52
N LYS A 58 13.45 4.43 26.18
CA LYS A 58 12.33 4.26 25.26
C LYS A 58 11.89 2.80 25.13
N GLY A 59 12.83 1.86 25.29
CA GLY A 59 12.63 0.43 25.06
C GLY A 59 12.52 0.06 23.58
N SER A 60 12.99 0.93 22.68
CA SER A 60 12.97 0.73 21.23
C SER A 60 14.03 1.60 20.55
N GLU A 61 14.25 1.38 19.25
CA GLU A 61 15.11 2.22 18.40
C GLU A 61 14.77 3.71 18.47
N ILE A 62 15.81 4.53 18.31
CA ILE A 62 15.76 5.98 18.37
C ILE A 62 15.64 6.55 16.95
N ASP A 63 14.74 7.50 16.79
CA ASP A 63 14.61 8.24 15.55
C ASP A 63 15.40 9.55 15.62
N ILE A 64 15.71 10.08 14.45
CA ILE A 64 16.48 11.30 14.27
C ILE A 64 15.87 12.51 15.00
N GLU A 65 14.54 12.57 15.10
CA GLU A 65 13.84 13.67 15.75
C GLU A 65 14.05 13.65 17.26
N LEU A 66 13.86 12.49 17.91
CA LEU A 66 14.14 12.33 19.35
C LEU A 66 15.61 12.57 19.68
N LEU A 67 16.53 12.11 18.82
CA LEU A 67 17.97 12.33 19.01
C LEU A 67 18.29 13.83 19.01
N LEU A 68 17.82 14.56 17.99
CA LEU A 68 18.11 15.97 17.86
C LEU A 68 17.38 16.82 18.91
N GLU A 69 16.17 16.44 19.31
CA GLU A 69 15.47 17.04 20.45
C GLU A 69 16.30 16.89 21.73
N THR A 70 16.80 15.68 22.00
CA THR A 70 17.61 15.38 23.19
C THR A 70 18.89 16.20 23.19
N LEU A 71 19.61 16.25 22.06
CA LEU A 71 20.82 17.06 21.94
C LEU A 71 20.54 18.55 22.18
N THR A 72 19.45 19.09 21.63
CA THR A 72 19.05 20.50 21.82
C THR A 72 18.70 20.80 23.28
N LYS A 73 18.02 19.87 23.97
CA LYS A 73 17.74 19.98 25.42
C LYS A 73 19.00 19.91 26.26
N LEU A 74 19.96 19.08 25.89
CA LEU A 74 21.27 19.00 26.56
C LEU A 74 22.10 20.28 26.38
N GLU A 75 22.05 20.90 25.19
CA GLU A 75 22.67 22.20 24.93
C GLU A 75 22.05 23.29 25.81
N ARG A 76 20.72 23.30 25.95
CA ARG A 76 19.95 24.29 26.72
C ARG A 76 19.62 23.85 28.15
N LYS A 77 20.40 22.92 28.71
CA LYS A 77 20.16 22.33 30.05
C LYS A 77 19.95 23.36 31.16
N ASP A 78 20.60 24.53 31.07
CA ASP A 78 20.50 25.59 32.08
C ASP A 78 19.15 26.31 32.04
N GLU A 79 18.42 26.20 30.93
CA GLU A 79 17.06 26.72 30.76
C GLU A 79 15.98 25.69 31.16
N GLU A 80 16.36 24.43 31.38
CA GLU A 80 15.42 23.35 31.69
C GLU A 80 15.06 23.37 33.18
N PRO A 81 13.79 23.64 33.55
CA PRO A 81 13.40 23.78 34.96
C PRO A 81 13.73 22.54 35.81
N LEU A 82 13.75 21.36 35.18
CA LEU A 82 14.03 20.08 35.83
C LEU A 82 15.46 20.01 36.39
N THR A 83 16.45 20.64 35.77
CA THR A 83 17.85 20.58 36.24
C THR A 83 18.00 21.23 37.61
N SER A 84 17.22 22.27 37.90
CA SER A 84 17.19 22.95 39.20
C SER A 84 16.68 22.08 40.37
N PHE A 85 16.02 20.95 40.08
CA PHE A 85 15.53 20.02 41.11
C PHE A 85 16.54 18.92 41.46
N PHE A 86 17.63 18.77 40.71
CA PHE A 86 18.72 17.83 41.00
C PHE A 86 19.87 18.60 41.67
N LYS A 87 20.34 18.12 42.83
CA LYS A 87 21.36 18.83 43.66
C LYS A 87 22.79 18.31 43.45
N GLU A 88 22.95 17.21 42.72
CA GLU A 88 24.23 16.59 42.38
C GLU A 88 24.37 16.55 40.86
N ASP A 89 24.77 17.68 40.26
CA ASP A 89 24.90 17.85 38.80
C ASP A 89 26.14 17.12 38.24
N LYS A 90 26.13 15.79 38.29
CA LYS A 90 27.00 14.98 37.45
C LYS A 90 26.16 14.35 36.37
N PHE A 91 26.15 15.00 35.20
CA PHE A 91 25.68 14.36 33.98
C PHE A 91 26.49 13.09 33.74
N ALA A 92 25.83 12.04 33.24
CA ALA A 92 26.49 10.79 32.85
C ALA A 92 27.48 11.01 31.69
N LEU A 93 27.28 12.08 30.91
CA LEU A 93 28.13 12.48 29.80
C LEU A 93 29.42 13.15 30.29
N SER A 94 30.55 12.70 29.73
CA SER A 94 31.90 13.11 30.14
C SER A 94 32.26 14.53 29.71
N ASP A 95 31.78 14.99 28.55
CA ASP A 95 32.07 16.33 28.02
C ASP A 95 30.86 16.95 27.28
N LEU A 96 30.18 17.88 27.96
CA LEU A 96 29.03 18.59 27.39
C LEU A 96 29.43 19.67 26.36
N THR A 97 30.71 20.01 26.22
CA THR A 97 31.18 20.95 25.19
C THR A 97 31.06 20.38 23.77
N LEU A 98 30.90 19.06 23.66
CA LEU A 98 30.74 18.36 22.39
C LEU A 98 29.30 18.40 21.84
N ILE A 99 28.32 18.84 22.63
CA ILE A 99 26.89 18.81 22.25
C ILE A 99 26.60 19.79 21.09
N GLU A 100 27.02 21.05 21.20
CA GLU A 100 26.81 22.04 20.13
C GLU A 100 27.48 21.60 18.79
N PRO A 101 28.75 21.13 18.78
CA PRO A 101 29.34 20.51 17.59
C PRO A 101 28.56 19.31 17.06
N LEU A 102 28.03 18.43 17.92
CA LEU A 102 27.23 17.27 17.51
C LEU A 102 25.91 17.67 16.88
N ILE A 103 25.23 18.70 17.41
CA ILE A 103 24.01 19.27 16.80
C ILE A 103 24.31 19.77 15.39
N LYS A 104 25.42 20.50 15.23
CA LYS A 104 25.85 21.01 13.92
C LYS A 104 26.15 19.86 12.96
N ASP A 105 26.96 18.89 13.37
CA ASP A 105 27.30 17.72 12.55
C ASP A 105 26.04 16.95 12.13
N LEU A 106 25.06 16.81 13.03
CA LEU A 106 23.80 16.14 12.75
C LEU A 106 22.95 16.88 11.71
N LYS A 107 22.83 18.21 11.84
CA LYS A 107 22.10 19.04 10.87
C LYS A 107 22.77 19.03 9.51
N ASP A 108 24.09 19.13 9.46
CA ASP A 108 24.89 19.06 8.23
C ASP A 108 24.73 17.66 7.57
N PHE A 109 24.71 16.60 8.38
CA PHE A 109 24.49 15.23 7.91
C PHE A 109 23.09 15.04 7.30
N ILE A 110 22.03 15.46 8.00
CA ILE A 110 20.65 15.43 7.50
C ILE A 110 20.58 16.16 6.15
N LYS A 111 21.15 17.37 6.08
CA LYS A 111 21.15 18.18 4.86
C LYS A 111 21.85 17.50 3.69
N SER A 112 22.97 16.83 3.95
CA SER A 112 23.73 16.11 2.92
C SER A 112 22.92 14.98 2.26
N LYS A 113 22.00 14.35 3.00
CA LYS A 113 21.17 13.22 2.55
C LYS A 113 19.82 13.66 1.98
N ALA A 114 19.27 14.76 2.48
CA ALA A 114 17.94 15.28 2.13
C ALA A 114 17.94 16.13 0.83
N ILE A 115 19.11 16.54 0.33
CA ILE A 115 19.22 17.14 -1.01
C ILE A 115 19.28 16.02 -2.05
N VAL A 116 18.16 15.80 -2.74
CA VAL A 116 17.96 14.67 -3.67
C VAL A 116 18.40 15.06 -5.07
N SER A 117 18.93 14.11 -5.84
CA SER A 117 19.30 14.32 -7.24
C SER A 117 18.13 14.10 -8.20
N GLU A 118 18.23 14.65 -9.40
CA GLU A 118 17.17 14.58 -10.42
C GLU A 118 16.88 13.14 -10.89
N GLU A 119 17.88 12.25 -10.86
CA GLU A 119 17.71 10.85 -11.27
C GLU A 119 16.90 10.03 -10.26
N SER A 120 16.96 10.41 -8.99
CA SER A 120 16.31 9.70 -7.88
C SER A 120 14.81 9.97 -7.76
N ILE A 121 14.26 10.95 -8.48
CA ILE A 121 12.83 11.32 -8.37
C ILE A 121 11.92 10.65 -9.42
N LYS A 122 12.46 9.78 -10.28
CA LYS A 122 11.70 9.17 -11.38
C LYS A 122 10.47 8.38 -10.88
N TYR A 123 10.55 7.75 -9.72
CA TYR A 123 9.42 7.04 -9.13
C TYR A 123 8.21 7.95 -8.83
N LEU A 124 8.41 9.27 -8.73
CA LEU A 124 7.35 10.26 -8.52
C LEU A 124 6.64 10.69 -9.82
N GLU A 125 7.09 10.24 -11.00
CA GLU A 125 6.46 10.53 -12.30
C GLU A 125 4.93 10.35 -12.31
N PRO A 126 4.33 9.34 -11.63
CA PRO A 126 2.88 9.19 -11.57
C PRO A 126 2.11 10.39 -10.97
N ILE A 127 2.78 11.29 -10.21
CA ILE A 127 2.18 12.56 -9.74
C ILE A 127 1.63 13.37 -10.92
N LEU A 128 2.27 13.33 -12.09
CA LEU A 128 1.81 14.05 -13.29
C LEU A 128 0.36 13.70 -13.66
N GLY A 129 -0.06 12.46 -13.38
CA GLY A 129 -1.43 12.05 -13.58
C GLY A 129 -2.42 12.80 -12.69
N PHE A 130 -2.02 13.33 -11.55
CA PHE A 130 -2.89 14.01 -10.59
C PHE A 130 -3.00 15.53 -10.81
N LEU A 131 -2.25 16.10 -11.76
CA LEU A 131 -2.17 17.55 -12.01
C LEU A 131 -3.26 18.07 -12.97
N GLU A 132 -4.44 17.45 -12.97
CA GLU A 132 -5.61 17.99 -13.70
C GLU A 132 -6.17 19.25 -13.02
N GLU A 133 -5.96 19.34 -11.70
CA GLU A 133 -6.23 20.48 -10.82
C GLU A 133 -5.02 20.67 -9.89
N PRO A 134 -4.87 21.83 -9.21
CA PRO A 134 -3.79 22.02 -8.25
C PRO A 134 -3.78 20.93 -7.18
N LEU A 135 -2.68 20.17 -7.07
CA LEU A 135 -2.56 19.05 -6.15
C LEU A 135 -2.05 19.50 -4.78
N ASP A 136 -2.77 19.14 -3.72
CA ASP A 136 -2.32 19.31 -2.34
C ASP A 136 -1.37 18.17 -1.94
N ILE A 137 -0.14 18.51 -1.55
CA ILE A 137 0.85 17.57 -1.00
C ILE A 137 1.29 18.05 0.37
N ILE A 138 1.04 17.23 1.38
CA ILE A 138 1.51 17.40 2.75
C ILE A 138 2.75 16.53 2.90
N SER A 139 3.83 17.08 3.46
CA SER A 139 5.05 16.34 3.74
C SER A 139 5.53 16.65 5.16
N VAL A 140 5.95 15.61 5.87
CA VAL A 140 6.72 15.73 7.13
C VAL A 140 8.22 15.52 6.90
N ASN A 141 8.65 15.44 5.63
CA ASN A 141 10.04 15.16 5.29
C ASN A 141 10.83 16.45 5.04
N TYR A 142 12.09 16.46 5.48
CA TYR A 142 13.02 17.59 5.28
C TYR A 142 13.55 17.70 3.84
N ASP A 143 13.46 16.63 3.05
CA ASP A 143 14.08 16.47 1.73
C ASP A 143 13.55 17.42 0.65
N THR A 144 14.09 17.31 -0.56
CA THR A 144 13.74 18.17 -1.71
C THR A 144 13.02 17.40 -2.83
N CYS A 145 12.48 16.20 -2.56
CA CYS A 145 11.92 15.31 -3.59
C CYS A 145 10.87 15.99 -4.48
N ILE A 146 9.90 16.67 -3.88
CA ILE A 146 8.80 17.32 -4.61
C ILE A 146 9.29 18.57 -5.36
N GLU A 147 10.21 19.33 -4.76
CA GLU A 147 10.77 20.51 -5.41
C GLU A 147 11.65 20.14 -6.61
N GLN A 148 12.45 19.07 -6.49
CA GLN A 148 13.21 18.52 -7.61
C GLN A 148 12.30 17.95 -8.69
N PHE A 149 11.24 17.22 -8.31
CA PHE A 149 10.21 16.76 -9.24
C PHE A 149 9.63 17.94 -10.03
N CYS A 150 9.27 19.03 -9.36
CA CYS A 150 8.73 20.21 -10.03
C CYS A 150 9.74 20.86 -10.97
N ASN A 151 11.02 20.92 -10.57
CA ASN A 151 12.10 21.42 -11.42
C ASN A 151 12.26 20.57 -12.70
N VAL A 152 12.39 19.25 -12.55
CA VAL A 152 12.60 18.30 -13.66
C VAL A 152 11.44 18.30 -14.63
N TYR A 153 10.20 18.23 -14.13
CA TYR A 153 8.99 18.16 -14.95
C TYR A 153 8.38 19.53 -15.29
N ARG A 154 9.08 20.63 -14.95
CA ARG A 154 8.67 22.02 -15.22
C ARG A 154 7.27 22.34 -14.70
N ARG A 155 7.01 21.99 -13.45
CA ARG A 155 5.77 22.29 -12.71
C ARG A 155 5.96 23.44 -11.75
N VAL A 156 4.90 24.22 -11.56
CA VAL A 156 4.88 25.34 -10.63
C VAL A 156 4.33 24.87 -9.29
N TYR A 157 5.14 24.99 -8.23
CA TYR A 157 4.70 24.70 -6.87
C TYR A 157 4.70 25.95 -6.00
N GLN A 158 3.85 25.94 -4.96
CA GLN A 158 3.82 26.93 -3.89
C GLN A 158 4.03 26.22 -2.56
N ASP A 159 5.01 26.64 -1.77
CA ASP A 159 5.34 26.07 -0.46
C ASP A 159 5.19 27.06 0.71
N GLY A 160 4.52 28.18 0.47
CA GLY A 160 4.36 29.25 1.46
C GLY A 160 5.47 30.31 1.41
N PHE A 161 6.48 30.17 0.55
CA PHE A 161 7.59 31.12 0.44
C PHE A 161 7.65 31.81 -0.94
N GLU A 162 7.88 33.13 -0.95
CA GLU A 162 8.38 33.84 -2.15
C GLU A 162 9.89 34.07 -2.04
N LEU A 163 10.27 34.71 -0.95
CA LEU A 163 11.63 34.80 -0.40
C LEU A 163 11.49 34.64 1.11
N GLU A 164 10.56 35.42 1.68
CA GLU A 164 10.08 35.33 3.05
C GLU A 164 8.80 34.49 3.12
N TRP A 165 8.44 34.08 4.33
CA TRP A 165 7.18 33.40 4.62
C TRP A 165 5.98 34.27 4.22
N ASN A 166 5.12 33.73 3.36
CA ASN A 166 3.89 34.34 2.89
C ASN A 166 2.87 33.24 2.52
N PRO A 167 1.94 32.87 3.43
CA PRO A 167 0.97 31.81 3.21
C PRO A 167 -0.01 32.12 2.06
N LYS A 168 -0.17 33.39 1.65
CA LYS A 168 -1.05 33.76 0.53
C LYS A 168 -0.59 33.18 -0.81
N THR A 169 0.67 32.73 -0.89
CA THR A 169 1.21 32.05 -2.07
C THR A 169 0.42 30.79 -2.43
N PHE A 170 -0.17 30.08 -1.47
CA PHE A 170 -1.00 28.89 -1.72
C PHE A 170 -2.28 29.18 -2.53
N ALA A 171 -2.71 30.45 -2.59
CA ALA A 171 -3.87 30.89 -3.37
C ALA A 171 -3.50 31.43 -4.77
N LYS A 172 -2.22 31.38 -5.17
CA LYS A 172 -1.79 31.86 -6.49
C LYS A 172 -2.40 31.04 -7.62
N GLU A 173 -2.88 31.73 -8.65
CA GLU A 173 -3.30 31.13 -9.91
C GLU A 173 -2.12 30.43 -10.61
N HIS A 174 -2.43 29.49 -11.51
CA HIS A 174 -1.43 28.70 -12.26
C HIS A 174 -0.46 27.90 -11.39
N THR A 175 -0.90 27.49 -10.20
CA THR A 175 -0.18 26.57 -9.32
C THR A 175 -0.54 25.13 -9.67
N ASP A 176 0.45 24.30 -9.98
CA ASP A 176 0.26 22.86 -10.20
C ASP A 176 0.23 22.10 -8.87
N ILE A 177 1.10 22.47 -7.92
CA ILE A 177 1.26 21.78 -6.63
C ILE A 177 1.28 22.79 -5.46
N ARG A 178 0.50 22.52 -4.41
CA ARG A 178 0.56 23.21 -3.12
C ARG A 178 1.26 22.28 -2.13
N LEU A 179 2.49 22.63 -1.73
CA LEU A 179 3.37 21.80 -0.92
C LEU A 179 3.43 22.31 0.52
N TYR A 180 2.91 21.53 1.46
CA TYR A 180 2.87 21.88 2.88
C TYR A 180 3.90 21.07 3.67
N LYS A 181 5.01 21.70 4.10
CA LYS A 181 6.08 21.03 4.86
C LYS A 181 5.99 21.27 6.36
N LEU A 182 5.47 20.28 7.08
CA LEU A 182 5.19 20.38 8.52
C LEU A 182 6.44 20.39 9.39
N HIS A 183 7.44 19.54 9.09
CA HIS A 183 8.69 19.50 9.86
C HIS A 183 9.75 20.48 9.29
N GLY A 184 9.35 21.35 8.36
CA GLY A 184 10.26 22.28 7.69
C GLY A 184 10.99 21.67 6.49
N SER A 185 12.06 22.33 6.06
CA SER A 185 12.82 21.93 4.87
C SER A 185 14.29 22.30 5.01
N VAL A 186 15.16 21.50 4.38
CA VAL A 186 16.59 21.85 4.23
C VAL A 186 16.85 23.14 3.46
N MET A 187 15.83 23.72 2.81
CA MET A 187 15.90 25.02 2.13
C MET A 187 15.41 26.20 2.98
N TRP A 188 14.79 25.95 4.13
CA TRP A 188 14.24 27.01 4.98
C TRP A 188 15.29 27.41 6.01
N TYR A 189 15.40 28.71 6.29
CA TYR A 189 16.32 29.24 7.28
C TYR A 189 15.64 30.30 8.14
N GLN A 190 16.04 30.37 9.40
CA GLN A 190 15.67 31.43 10.32
C GLN A 190 16.81 32.44 10.41
N SER A 191 16.54 33.69 10.06
CA SER A 191 17.49 34.81 10.19
C SER A 191 17.51 35.31 11.64
N ASP A 192 18.68 35.75 12.11
CA ASP A 192 18.89 36.41 13.41
C ASP A 192 18.12 37.75 13.56
N LYS A 193 17.54 38.28 12.48
CA LYS A 193 16.62 39.44 12.49
C LYS A 193 15.13 39.08 12.48
N ALA A 194 14.80 37.84 12.85
CA ALA A 194 13.45 37.32 13.08
C ALA A 194 12.59 37.01 11.84
N GLY A 195 13.17 36.97 10.64
CA GLY A 195 12.49 36.52 9.41
C GLY A 195 12.75 35.05 9.09
N TYR A 196 11.78 34.40 8.44
CA TYR A 196 11.96 33.08 7.81
C TYR A 196 12.21 33.26 6.33
N VAL A 197 13.28 32.67 5.81
CA VAL A 197 13.67 32.82 4.41
C VAL A 197 13.91 31.47 3.76
N LYS A 198 13.56 31.37 2.47
CA LYS A 198 13.88 30.22 1.63
C LYS A 198 15.14 30.52 0.82
N VAL A 199 16.17 29.70 0.99
CA VAL A 199 17.46 29.86 0.31
C VAL A 199 17.78 28.59 -0.48
N PRO A 200 17.55 28.58 -1.81
CA PRO A 200 17.78 27.40 -2.66
C PRO A 200 19.26 27.27 -3.02
N ILE A 201 20.10 26.93 -2.04
CA ILE A 201 21.54 26.73 -2.22
C ILE A 201 21.96 25.31 -1.89
N ARG A 202 22.87 24.76 -2.69
CA ARG A 202 23.52 23.48 -2.43
C ARG A 202 24.76 23.70 -1.56
N THR A 203 24.55 24.04 -0.29
CA THR A 203 25.60 24.03 0.74
C THR A 203 25.36 22.92 1.74
N MET A 204 26.41 22.26 2.20
CA MET A 204 26.32 21.26 3.26
C MET A 204 26.27 21.89 4.66
N GLU A 205 26.56 23.19 4.77
CA GLU A 205 26.55 23.90 6.04
C GLU A 205 25.12 24.26 6.46
N SER A 206 24.77 23.97 7.72
CA SER A 206 23.48 24.32 8.32
C SER A 206 23.36 25.78 8.77
N GLU A 207 24.48 26.51 8.92
CA GLU A 207 24.54 27.96 9.17
C GLU A 207 25.13 28.66 7.95
N ILE A 208 24.52 29.75 7.52
CA ILE A 208 24.96 30.56 6.37
C ILE A 208 24.92 32.05 6.70
N GLU A 209 25.69 32.85 5.96
CA GLU A 209 25.61 34.32 5.98
C GLU A 209 24.88 34.82 4.72
N LEU A 210 23.79 35.56 4.91
CA LEU A 210 23.04 36.17 3.81
C LEU A 210 23.77 37.40 3.24
N ILE A 211 23.40 37.84 2.04
CA ILE A 211 23.93 39.09 1.43
C ILE A 211 23.70 40.30 2.34
N THR A 212 22.65 40.27 3.17
CA THR A 212 22.31 41.28 4.18
C THR A 212 23.21 41.25 5.42
N ARG A 213 24.22 40.36 5.47
CA ARG A 213 25.09 40.05 6.62
C ARG A 213 24.36 39.48 7.83
N GLU A 214 23.18 38.93 7.60
CA GLU A 214 22.40 38.20 8.60
C GLU A 214 22.90 36.77 8.69
N LYS A 215 23.00 36.26 9.91
CA LYS A 215 23.21 34.82 10.13
C LYS A 215 21.89 34.11 10.01
N ALA A 216 21.86 33.07 9.19
CA ALA A 216 20.69 32.27 8.92
C ALA A 216 20.98 30.79 9.25
N ILE A 217 20.17 30.20 10.13
CA ILE A 217 20.31 28.81 10.57
C ILE A 217 19.20 27.99 9.93
N ASN A 218 19.53 26.80 9.42
CA ASN A 218 18.56 25.92 8.78
C ASN A 218 17.39 25.61 9.74
N LEU A 219 16.18 25.84 9.24
CA LEU A 219 14.93 25.66 9.96
C LEU A 219 14.43 24.23 9.77
N MET A 220 14.79 23.38 10.72
CA MET A 220 14.15 22.09 10.93
C MET A 220 13.23 22.19 12.14
N LEU A 221 11.96 21.84 11.95
CA LEU A 221 10.91 21.95 12.97
C LEU A 221 10.63 20.57 13.56
N TYR A 222 10.74 20.44 14.88
CA TYR A 222 10.53 19.19 15.59
C TYR A 222 9.25 19.23 16.42
N PRO A 223 8.53 18.10 16.57
CA PRO A 223 7.42 17.99 17.49
C PRO A 223 7.89 18.25 18.93
N MET A 224 7.10 19.00 19.70
CA MET A 224 7.19 19.18 21.15
C MET A 224 8.32 20.09 21.67
N GLN A 225 8.00 21.38 21.89
CA GLN A 225 7.83 21.96 23.25
C GLN A 225 7.90 23.49 23.34
N LYS A 226 8.31 24.22 22.30
CA LYS A 226 8.29 25.71 22.33
C LYS A 226 7.83 26.42 21.05
N TRP A 227 7.68 25.71 19.93
CA TRP A 227 7.39 26.31 18.63
C TRP A 227 5.96 26.06 18.10
N ASP A 228 5.09 25.47 18.92
CA ASP A 228 3.67 25.19 18.57
C ASP A 228 2.87 26.46 18.19
N TYR A 229 3.42 27.64 18.44
CA TYR A 229 2.82 28.94 18.15
C TYR A 229 3.61 29.81 17.17
N ALA A 230 4.69 29.29 16.57
CA ALA A 230 5.48 30.05 15.62
C ALA A 230 5.07 29.78 14.17
N GLU A 231 5.02 30.85 13.39
CA GLU A 231 5.02 30.76 11.92
C GLU A 231 6.33 30.06 11.47
N PRO A 232 6.33 29.23 10.42
CA PRO A 232 5.22 28.92 9.49
C PRO A 232 4.27 27.79 9.93
N LEU A 233 4.62 27.02 10.97
CA LEU A 233 3.98 25.74 11.30
C LEU A 233 2.48 25.85 11.60
N LEU A 234 2.09 26.82 12.43
CA LEU A 234 0.69 26.98 12.83
C LEU A 234 -0.22 27.25 11.63
N GLU A 235 0.22 28.11 10.72
CA GLU A 235 -0.55 28.45 9.52
C GLU A 235 -0.64 27.26 8.56
N LEU A 236 0.44 26.49 8.40
CA LEU A 236 0.43 25.24 7.63
C LEU A 236 -0.59 24.24 8.19
N LEU A 237 -0.60 24.03 9.50
CA LEU A 237 -1.55 23.13 10.17
C LEU A 237 -3.01 23.58 9.98
N VAL A 238 -3.26 24.89 10.09
CA VAL A 238 -4.59 25.48 9.86
C VAL A 238 -5.02 25.27 8.40
N GLU A 239 -4.13 25.54 7.45
CA GLU A 239 -4.42 25.37 6.02
C GLU A 239 -4.72 23.91 5.69
N ILE A 240 -3.86 22.98 6.11
CA ILE A 240 -4.06 21.53 5.93
C ILE A 240 -5.38 21.07 6.52
N LYS A 241 -5.72 21.52 7.73
CA LYS A 241 -6.98 21.17 8.38
C LYS A 241 -8.16 21.62 7.53
N HIS A 242 -8.17 22.84 7.02
CA HIS A 242 -9.25 23.32 6.14
C HIS A 242 -9.34 22.51 4.85
N ARG A 243 -8.20 22.14 4.25
CA ARG A 243 -8.18 21.31 3.02
C ARG A 243 -8.80 19.93 3.25
N LEU A 244 -8.40 19.24 4.33
CA LEU A 244 -8.93 17.92 4.66
C LEU A 244 -10.42 17.95 5.07
N GLU A 245 -10.85 19.03 5.74
CA GLU A 245 -12.25 19.25 6.12
C GLU A 245 -13.15 19.62 4.93
N SER A 246 -12.57 20.06 3.81
CA SER A 246 -13.31 20.46 2.61
C SER A 246 -14.14 19.32 2.05
N GLU A 247 -15.37 19.63 1.61
CA GLU A 247 -16.19 18.67 0.88
C GLU A 247 -15.60 18.29 -0.48
N THR A 248 -14.70 19.09 -1.06
CA THR A 248 -14.02 18.71 -2.32
C THR A 248 -13.05 17.56 -2.11
N CYS A 249 -12.36 17.53 -0.97
CA CYS A 249 -11.44 16.46 -0.61
C CYS A 249 -12.21 15.15 -0.37
N LYS A 250 -11.89 14.13 -1.17
CA LYS A 250 -12.49 12.78 -1.06
C LYS A 250 -11.47 11.75 -0.64
N PHE A 251 -10.23 11.89 -1.10
CA PHE A 251 -9.21 10.86 -0.91
C PHE A 251 -7.93 11.46 -0.34
N LEU A 252 -7.41 10.82 0.72
CA LEU A 252 -6.10 11.12 1.29
C LEU A 252 -5.18 9.92 1.04
N VAL A 253 -4.18 10.08 0.18
CA VAL A 253 -3.17 9.05 -0.08
C VAL A 253 -2.00 9.27 0.86
N ILE A 254 -1.83 8.38 1.84
CA ILE A 254 -0.82 8.46 2.89
C ILE A 254 0.28 7.47 2.56
N VAL A 255 1.52 7.94 2.50
CA VAL A 255 2.66 7.14 2.05
C VAL A 255 3.75 7.18 3.10
N GLY A 256 4.17 6.01 3.59
CA GLY A 256 5.37 5.88 4.41
C GLY A 256 5.34 6.66 5.74
N TYR A 257 4.15 6.85 6.33
CA TYR A 257 3.97 7.62 7.56
C TYR A 257 3.44 6.76 8.70
N SER A 258 4.17 6.77 9.82
CA SER A 258 3.93 5.88 10.97
C SER A 258 3.03 6.45 12.07
N PHE A 259 2.53 7.69 11.91
CA PHE A 259 1.64 8.35 12.87
C PHE A 259 2.18 8.42 14.31
N ARG A 260 3.47 8.73 14.45
CA ARG A 260 4.08 8.98 15.77
C ARG A 260 3.61 10.30 16.36
N ASP A 261 3.42 11.30 15.51
CA ASP A 261 2.90 12.60 15.91
C ASP A 261 1.44 12.50 16.34
N GLU A 262 1.21 12.59 17.64
CA GLU A 262 -0.14 12.58 18.19
C GLU A 262 -1.00 13.72 17.65
N HIS A 263 -0.41 14.90 17.45
CA HIS A 263 -1.12 16.08 16.97
C HIS A 263 -1.58 15.94 15.51
N ILE A 264 -0.75 15.40 14.61
CA ILE A 264 -1.12 15.13 13.21
C ILE A 264 -2.22 14.06 13.15
N ARG A 265 -2.07 12.97 13.92
CA ARG A 265 -3.08 11.92 14.02
C ARG A 265 -4.43 12.47 14.48
N ARG A 266 -4.45 13.30 15.52
CA ARG A 266 -5.67 13.96 16.01
C ARG A 266 -6.28 14.91 14.96
N LEU A 267 -5.44 15.67 14.25
CA LEU A 267 -5.87 16.53 13.15
C LEU A 267 -6.60 15.72 12.07
N LEU A 268 -6.06 14.58 11.64
CA LEU A 268 -6.72 13.72 10.66
C LEU A 268 -8.05 13.18 11.17
N TRP A 269 -8.11 12.75 12.43
CA TRP A 269 -9.37 12.29 13.00
C TRP A 269 -10.43 13.38 13.06
N ASP A 270 -10.06 14.60 13.46
CA ASP A 270 -10.98 15.73 13.51
C ASP A 270 -11.46 16.10 12.10
N ALA A 271 -10.55 16.15 11.14
CA ALA A 271 -10.88 16.43 9.75
C ALA A 271 -11.83 15.35 9.18
N ALA A 272 -11.55 14.07 9.42
CA ALA A 272 -12.42 12.98 9.01
C ALA A 272 -13.77 12.99 9.74
N ARG A 273 -13.84 13.50 10.98
CA ARG A 273 -15.11 13.65 11.72
C ARG A 273 -16.02 14.67 11.04
N LYS A 274 -15.46 15.77 10.53
CA LYS A 274 -16.20 16.81 9.80
C LYS A 274 -16.48 16.39 8.35
N ASN A 275 -15.47 15.90 7.64
CA ASN A 275 -15.59 15.37 6.29
C ASN A 275 -15.88 13.85 6.31
N LYS A 276 -17.17 13.50 6.36
CA LYS A 276 -17.64 12.11 6.35
C LYS A 276 -17.35 11.34 5.05
N LYS A 277 -16.97 12.04 3.98
CA LYS A 277 -16.63 11.46 2.68
C LYS A 277 -15.11 11.28 2.48
N LEU A 278 -14.31 11.68 3.45
CA LEU A 278 -12.86 11.46 3.43
C LEU A 278 -12.57 9.97 3.61
N THR A 279 -11.90 9.38 2.63
CA THR A 279 -11.37 8.01 2.67
C THR A 279 -9.86 8.06 2.48
N CYS A 280 -9.12 7.25 3.24
CA CYS A 280 -7.67 7.18 3.15
C CYS A 280 -7.22 5.95 2.36
N ILE A 281 -6.15 6.10 1.59
CA ILE A 281 -5.36 5.00 1.04
C ILE A 281 -4.00 5.06 1.73
N LEU A 282 -3.70 4.07 2.56
CA LEU A 282 -2.44 3.98 3.31
C LEU A 282 -1.49 3.01 2.61
N ILE A 283 -0.39 3.54 2.09
CA ILE A 283 0.67 2.83 1.38
C ILE A 283 1.89 2.76 2.27
N ASP A 284 2.17 1.58 2.80
CA ASP A 284 3.33 1.29 3.63
C ASP A 284 3.45 -0.23 3.75
N PRO A 285 4.64 -0.86 3.72
CA PRO A 285 4.78 -2.29 3.98
C PRO A 285 4.11 -2.75 5.29
N LYS A 286 3.94 -1.86 6.28
CA LYS A 286 3.26 -2.08 7.56
C LYS A 286 1.89 -1.37 7.64
N ALA A 287 1.25 -1.09 6.51
CA ALA A 287 0.00 -0.33 6.44
C ALA A 287 -1.09 -0.86 7.38
N TYR A 288 -1.30 -2.17 7.41
CA TYR A 288 -2.31 -2.77 8.29
C TYR A 288 -2.01 -2.56 9.77
N GLN A 289 -0.74 -2.75 10.19
CA GLN A 289 -0.32 -2.53 11.58
C GLN A 289 -0.47 -1.07 11.98
N ILE A 290 -0.07 -0.15 11.10
CA ILE A 290 -0.20 1.29 11.31
C ILE A 290 -1.69 1.65 11.48
N TYR A 291 -2.55 1.20 10.57
CA TYR A 291 -3.97 1.46 10.66
C TYR A 291 -4.57 0.88 11.95
N SER A 292 -4.33 -0.41 12.22
CA SER A 292 -4.86 -1.13 13.38
C SER A 292 -4.45 -0.49 14.71
N ASN A 293 -3.19 -0.07 14.84
CA ASN A 293 -2.60 0.38 16.12
C ASN A 293 -2.63 1.90 16.32
N LYS A 294 -2.81 2.68 15.25
CA LYS A 294 -2.69 4.16 15.32
C LYS A 294 -3.93 4.89 14.84
N LEU A 295 -4.67 4.35 13.87
CA LEU A 295 -5.76 5.10 13.22
C LEU A 295 -7.15 4.53 13.47
N LYS A 296 -7.28 3.22 13.68
CA LYS A 296 -8.56 2.52 13.71
C LYS A 296 -9.43 2.90 14.92
N TYR A 297 -8.81 3.12 16.08
CA TYR A 297 -9.51 3.48 17.32
C TYR A 297 -8.97 4.78 17.91
N TYR A 298 -9.85 5.58 18.54
CA TYR A 298 -9.44 6.74 19.34
C TYR A 298 -8.66 6.32 20.58
N ASP A 299 -9.11 5.22 21.18
CA ASP A 299 -8.52 4.55 22.31
C ASP A 299 -8.55 3.05 22.05
N ASP A 300 -7.36 2.45 21.95
CA ASP A 300 -7.21 1.02 21.68
C ASP A 300 -7.70 0.14 22.82
N ALA A 301 -7.65 0.63 24.07
CA ALA A 301 -8.08 -0.12 25.25
C ALA A 301 -9.60 -0.25 25.29
N SER A 302 -10.31 0.85 25.03
CA SER A 302 -11.77 0.89 25.03
C SER A 302 -12.39 0.50 23.69
N LYS A 303 -11.57 0.25 22.65
CA LYS A 303 -11.99 -0.06 21.28
C LYS A 303 -13.03 0.91 20.73
N ILE A 304 -12.90 2.21 21.04
CA ILE A 304 -13.79 3.25 20.55
C ILE A 304 -13.43 3.53 19.08
N PRO A 305 -14.32 3.23 18.10
CA PRO A 305 -14.02 3.45 16.69
C PRO A 305 -13.63 4.89 16.41
N SER A 306 -12.56 5.10 15.67
CA SER A 306 -12.18 6.43 15.23
C SER A 306 -13.13 6.93 14.14
N SER A 307 -13.02 8.20 13.78
CA SER A 307 -13.69 8.72 12.59
C SER A 307 -13.23 7.99 11.32
N LEU A 308 -11.99 7.49 11.26
CA LEU A 308 -11.45 6.79 10.09
C LEU A 308 -11.77 5.28 10.06
N TYR A 309 -12.49 4.75 11.06
CA TYR A 309 -12.91 3.35 11.08
C TYR A 309 -13.66 2.97 9.79
N GLU A 310 -13.27 1.86 9.16
CA GLU A 310 -13.76 1.37 7.84
C GLU A 310 -13.51 2.33 6.66
N ARG A 311 -12.74 3.40 6.83
CA ARG A 311 -12.45 4.40 5.78
C ARG A 311 -10.96 4.45 5.41
N VAL A 312 -10.24 3.36 5.63
CA VAL A 312 -8.82 3.23 5.28
C VAL A 312 -8.61 1.96 4.47
N VAL A 313 -8.13 2.14 3.24
CA VAL A 313 -7.60 1.05 2.42
C VAL A 313 -6.13 0.86 2.76
N CYS A 314 -5.74 -0.35 3.16
CA CYS A 314 -4.35 -0.68 3.49
C CYS A 314 -3.69 -1.37 2.28
N LEU A 315 -2.68 -0.73 1.72
CA LEU A 315 -1.85 -1.26 0.64
C LEU A 315 -0.46 -1.60 1.21
N PRO A 316 -0.21 -2.87 1.61
CA PRO A 316 1.03 -3.31 2.26
C PRO A 316 2.20 -3.46 1.27
N TYR A 317 2.47 -2.42 0.49
CA TYR A 317 3.36 -2.45 -0.67
C TYR A 317 4.42 -1.33 -0.61
N LYS A 318 5.54 -1.57 -1.29
CA LYS A 318 6.55 -0.55 -1.56
C LYS A 318 5.97 0.57 -2.42
N PHE A 319 6.19 1.81 -2.01
CA PHE A 319 5.57 2.98 -2.63
C PHE A 319 5.90 3.08 -4.12
N GLU A 320 7.18 3.00 -4.47
CA GLU A 320 7.69 3.13 -5.84
C GLU A 320 7.14 2.07 -6.80
N LYS A 321 6.71 0.92 -6.27
CA LYS A 321 6.13 -0.18 -7.04
C LYS A 321 4.63 -0.03 -7.26
N VAL A 322 3.89 0.33 -6.20
CA VAL A 322 2.42 0.47 -6.27
C VAL A 322 1.98 1.81 -6.90
N PHE A 323 2.79 2.86 -6.80
CA PHE A 323 2.39 4.22 -7.16
C PHE A 323 1.88 4.38 -8.60
N PRO A 324 2.48 3.75 -9.65
CA PRO A 324 1.95 3.78 -11.00
C PRO A 324 0.49 3.32 -11.12
N SER A 325 0.06 2.42 -10.24
CA SER A 325 -1.29 1.83 -10.24
C SER A 325 -2.28 2.58 -9.33
N VAL A 326 -1.81 3.54 -8.51
CA VAL A 326 -2.67 4.24 -7.53
C VAL A 326 -3.81 5.00 -8.21
N LYS A 327 -3.54 5.82 -9.24
CA LYS A 327 -4.58 6.61 -9.91
C LYS A 327 -5.56 5.75 -10.69
N ASN A 328 -5.03 4.96 -11.62
CA ASN A 328 -5.82 4.35 -12.70
C ASN A 328 -6.43 3.00 -12.29
N TYR A 329 -5.91 2.35 -11.24
CA TYR A 329 -6.43 1.09 -10.75
C TYR A 329 -7.07 1.25 -9.36
N TYR A 330 -6.29 1.57 -8.32
CA TYR A 330 -6.80 1.58 -6.94
C TYR A 330 -7.84 2.66 -6.68
N LEU A 331 -7.51 3.92 -6.98
CA LEU A 331 -8.39 5.05 -6.74
C LEU A 331 -9.65 4.99 -7.61
N LEU A 332 -9.52 4.58 -8.88
CA LEU A 332 -10.65 4.40 -9.78
C LEU A 332 -11.63 3.33 -9.25
N ASN A 333 -11.12 2.16 -8.88
CA ASN A 333 -11.94 1.09 -8.32
C ASN A 333 -12.55 1.52 -6.98
N LEU A 334 -11.79 2.16 -6.11
CA LEU A 334 -12.28 2.63 -4.81
C LEU A 334 -13.42 3.63 -4.96
N GLN A 335 -13.26 4.61 -5.86
CA GLN A 335 -14.30 5.59 -6.17
C GLN A 335 -15.58 4.94 -6.68
N ASN A 336 -15.46 3.99 -7.61
CA ASN A 336 -16.61 3.30 -8.19
C ASN A 336 -17.30 2.40 -7.14
N GLY A 337 -16.51 1.66 -6.35
CA GLY A 337 -16.98 0.79 -5.30
C GLY A 337 -17.71 1.53 -4.19
N LEU A 338 -17.11 2.60 -3.65
CA LEU A 338 -17.75 3.43 -2.61
C LEU A 338 -18.98 4.16 -3.12
N GLY A 339 -18.95 4.67 -4.36
CA GLY A 339 -20.12 5.32 -4.96
C GLY A 339 -21.32 4.37 -5.07
N ARG A 340 -21.09 3.10 -5.43
CA ARG A 340 -22.14 2.06 -5.42
C ARG A 340 -22.55 1.68 -4.01
N TYR A 341 -21.60 1.46 -3.11
CA TYR A 341 -21.86 1.12 -1.72
C TYR A 341 -22.78 2.15 -1.04
N ASP A 342 -22.46 3.45 -1.18
CA ASP A 342 -23.28 4.54 -0.63
C ASP A 342 -24.68 4.58 -1.24
N SER A 343 -24.78 4.37 -2.55
CA SER A 343 -26.07 4.33 -3.26
C SER A 343 -26.97 3.18 -2.77
N LEU A 344 -26.39 1.99 -2.58
CA LEU A 344 -27.11 0.82 -2.06
C LEU A 344 -27.54 1.03 -0.61
N ARG A 345 -26.67 1.60 0.23
CA ARG A 345 -26.99 1.92 1.62
C ARG A 345 -28.13 2.93 1.75
N GLN A 346 -28.19 3.92 0.87
CA GLN A 346 -29.30 4.88 0.82
C GLN A 346 -30.62 4.19 0.41
N GLN A 347 -30.58 3.29 -0.58
CA GLN A 347 -31.75 2.49 -0.97
C GLN A 347 -32.27 1.59 0.17
N GLU A 348 -31.36 1.04 0.99
CA GLU A 348 -31.73 0.18 2.14
C GLU A 348 -32.60 0.95 3.14
N THR A 349 -32.12 2.16 3.45
CA THR A 349 -32.67 3.01 4.49
C THR A 349 -33.99 3.63 4.05
N ILE A 350 -34.13 3.99 2.77
CA ILE A 350 -35.29 4.72 2.25
C ILE A 350 -36.38 3.77 1.74
N GLU A 351 -36.02 2.70 1.05
CA GLU A 351 -36.96 1.93 0.24
C GLU A 351 -37.29 0.54 0.80
N GLY A 352 -36.59 0.07 1.85
CA GLY A 352 -36.80 -1.28 2.41
C GLY A 352 -36.65 -2.41 1.39
N LYS A 353 -35.99 -2.14 0.26
CA LYS A 353 -35.81 -3.09 -0.84
C LYS A 353 -34.74 -4.11 -0.48
N LYS A 354 -34.91 -5.34 -0.99
CA LYS A 354 -33.88 -6.37 -0.92
C LYS A 354 -32.70 -5.94 -1.78
N ILE A 355 -31.57 -5.64 -1.13
CA ILE A 355 -30.36 -5.15 -1.80
C ILE A 355 -29.47 -6.28 -2.27
N ASP A 356 -28.90 -6.08 -3.44
CA ASP A 356 -27.86 -6.93 -4.00
C ASP A 356 -26.48 -6.33 -3.74
N TRP A 357 -25.94 -6.58 -2.54
CA TRP A 357 -24.61 -6.09 -2.13
C TRP A 357 -23.47 -6.59 -3.03
N ILE A 358 -23.69 -7.70 -3.75
CA ILE A 358 -22.73 -8.29 -4.70
C ILE A 358 -22.29 -7.26 -5.76
N ALA A 359 -23.14 -6.30 -6.12
CA ALA A 359 -22.86 -5.34 -7.19
C ALA A 359 -21.73 -4.33 -6.90
N CYS A 360 -21.28 -4.19 -5.64
CA CYS A 360 -20.16 -3.31 -5.27
C CYS A 360 -18.89 -4.06 -4.87
N ILE A 361 -18.97 -5.39 -4.69
CA ILE A 361 -17.84 -6.23 -4.29
C ILE A 361 -16.69 -6.20 -5.31
N PRO A 362 -16.90 -6.33 -6.64
CA PRO A 362 -15.79 -6.40 -7.58
C PRO A 362 -14.86 -5.19 -7.49
N GLU A 363 -15.42 -3.97 -7.46
CA GLU A 363 -14.64 -2.75 -7.37
C GLU A 363 -13.96 -2.60 -6.00
N LEU A 364 -14.62 -2.98 -4.90
CA LEU A 364 -14.03 -2.91 -3.56
C LEU A 364 -12.90 -3.93 -3.37
N VAL A 365 -13.03 -5.12 -3.95
CA VAL A 365 -12.00 -6.16 -4.00
C VAL A 365 -10.81 -5.70 -4.85
N ASN A 366 -11.05 -5.09 -6.01
CA ASN A 366 -9.99 -4.53 -6.84
C ASN A 366 -9.26 -3.35 -6.18
N ALA A 367 -9.98 -2.57 -5.38
CA ALA A 367 -9.40 -1.53 -4.53
C ALA A 367 -8.70 -2.07 -3.27
N GLU A 368 -8.76 -3.39 -3.02
CA GLU A 368 -8.25 -4.05 -1.82
C GLU A 368 -8.81 -3.48 -0.50
N HIS A 369 -10.09 -3.11 -0.50
CA HIS A 369 -10.77 -2.60 0.69
C HIS A 369 -11.24 -3.75 1.61
N CYS A 370 -10.28 -4.47 2.20
CA CYS A 370 -10.53 -5.73 2.92
C CYS A 370 -11.62 -5.62 4.01
N GLU A 371 -11.63 -4.57 4.84
CA GLU A 371 -12.62 -4.45 5.93
C GLU A 371 -14.07 -4.35 5.44
N ILE A 372 -14.33 -3.52 4.41
CA ILE A 372 -15.68 -3.41 3.85
C ILE A 372 -16.06 -4.72 3.17
N VAL A 373 -15.12 -5.35 2.46
CA VAL A 373 -15.38 -6.65 1.80
C VAL A 373 -15.77 -7.70 2.83
N GLU A 374 -15.02 -7.85 3.93
CA GLU A 374 -15.36 -8.77 5.03
C GLU A 374 -16.76 -8.50 5.58
N HIS A 375 -17.07 -7.25 5.90
CA HIS A 375 -18.38 -6.89 6.44
C HIS A 375 -19.54 -7.09 5.43
N LEU A 376 -19.27 -6.97 4.13
CA LEU A 376 -20.25 -7.26 3.08
C LEU A 376 -20.49 -8.77 2.90
N LEU A 377 -19.49 -9.62 3.14
CA LEU A 377 -19.64 -11.08 3.04
C LEU A 377 -20.68 -11.62 4.03
N ASP A 378 -20.84 -10.99 5.20
CA ASP A 378 -21.88 -11.32 6.18
C ASP A 378 -23.30 -10.96 5.71
N ARG A 379 -23.43 -10.11 4.68
CA ARG A 379 -24.70 -9.54 4.20
C ARG A 379 -25.16 -10.11 2.87
N ILE A 380 -24.34 -10.92 2.19
CA ILE A 380 -24.64 -11.40 0.84
C ILE A 380 -25.31 -12.78 0.84
N ASN A 381 -26.02 -13.09 -0.25
CA ASN A 381 -26.52 -14.43 -0.48
C ASN A 381 -25.40 -15.34 -1.00
N VAL A 382 -24.87 -16.20 -0.13
CA VAL A 382 -23.79 -17.17 -0.41
C VAL A 382 -24.05 -17.96 -1.69
N THR A 383 -25.26 -18.48 -1.88
CA THR A 383 -25.59 -19.30 -3.08
C THR A 383 -25.55 -18.51 -4.39
N LYS A 384 -25.78 -17.19 -4.35
CA LYS A 384 -25.66 -16.33 -5.54
C LYS A 384 -24.21 -15.93 -5.77
N PHE A 385 -23.45 -15.71 -4.70
CA PHE A 385 -22.05 -15.37 -4.75
C PHE A 385 -21.19 -16.53 -5.29
N GLU A 386 -21.39 -17.75 -4.78
CA GLU A 386 -20.72 -18.98 -5.24
C GLU A 386 -21.00 -19.32 -6.72
N ARG A 387 -22.09 -18.79 -7.29
CA ARG A 387 -22.39 -18.94 -8.73
C ARG A 387 -21.51 -18.06 -9.61
N ASN A 388 -20.90 -17.01 -9.07
CA ASN A 388 -19.98 -16.15 -9.81
C ASN A 388 -18.54 -16.60 -9.57
N LEU A 389 -18.06 -17.49 -10.44
CA LEU A 389 -16.73 -18.09 -10.37
C LEU A 389 -15.62 -17.01 -10.32
N GLU A 390 -15.66 -16.09 -11.28
CA GLU A 390 -14.66 -15.05 -11.46
C GLU A 390 -14.58 -14.11 -10.24
N LEU A 391 -15.73 -13.68 -9.73
CA LEU A 391 -15.77 -12.81 -8.56
C LEU A 391 -15.25 -13.50 -7.31
N ASN A 392 -15.63 -14.77 -7.09
CA ASN A 392 -15.24 -15.51 -5.90
C ASN A 392 -13.74 -15.80 -5.90
N LEU A 393 -13.17 -16.27 -7.02
CA LEU A 393 -11.72 -16.51 -7.12
C LEU A 393 -10.93 -15.19 -6.99
N ASN A 394 -11.37 -14.09 -7.62
CA ASN A 394 -10.75 -12.78 -7.43
C ASN A 394 -10.76 -12.34 -5.96
N LEU A 395 -11.92 -12.45 -5.29
CA LEU A 395 -12.04 -12.07 -3.89
C LEU A 395 -11.08 -12.89 -3.03
N LEU A 396 -11.17 -14.22 -3.10
CA LEU A 396 -10.38 -15.11 -2.25
C LEU A 396 -8.87 -14.86 -2.45
N LEU A 397 -8.43 -14.73 -3.70
CA LEU A 397 -7.02 -14.48 -4.01
C LEU A 397 -6.55 -13.12 -3.52
N LYS A 398 -7.29 -12.03 -3.82
CA LYS A 398 -6.86 -10.67 -3.45
C LYS A 398 -6.89 -10.44 -1.95
N MET A 399 -7.87 -11.02 -1.25
CA MET A 399 -7.91 -11.00 0.22
C MET A 399 -6.73 -11.79 0.81
N PHE A 400 -6.43 -12.99 0.29
CA PHE A 400 -5.25 -13.75 0.68
C PHE A 400 -3.96 -12.94 0.48
N VAL A 401 -3.76 -12.39 -0.71
CA VAL A 401 -2.56 -11.61 -1.06
C VAL A 401 -2.38 -10.41 -0.12
N ASN A 402 -3.44 -9.63 0.11
CA ASN A 402 -3.36 -8.45 0.97
C ASN A 402 -3.08 -8.84 2.44
N TYR A 403 -3.74 -9.87 2.98
CA TYR A 403 -3.49 -10.32 4.35
C TYR A 403 -2.12 -10.96 4.53
N SER A 404 -1.65 -11.71 3.54
CA SER A 404 -0.32 -12.32 3.52
C SER A 404 0.75 -11.22 3.53
N ALA A 405 0.62 -10.22 2.65
CA ALA A 405 1.50 -9.05 2.61
C ALA A 405 1.42 -8.20 3.91
N SER A 406 0.28 -8.21 4.59
CA SER A 406 0.07 -7.52 5.87
C SER A 406 0.53 -8.31 7.09
N ASN A 407 1.20 -9.46 6.93
CA ASN A 407 1.59 -10.37 8.03
C ASN A 407 0.40 -10.79 8.93
N GLN A 408 -0.79 -10.94 8.35
CA GLN A 408 -1.98 -11.47 9.04
C GLN A 408 -2.11 -12.97 8.75
N THR A 409 -1.23 -13.78 9.35
CA THR A 409 -1.06 -15.21 9.02
C THR A 409 -2.33 -16.04 9.15
N GLU A 410 -3.12 -15.84 10.21
CA GLU A 410 -4.37 -16.59 10.42
C GLU A 410 -5.41 -16.29 9.33
N LYS A 411 -5.64 -15.00 9.04
CA LYS A 411 -6.56 -14.60 7.98
C LYS A 411 -6.07 -15.01 6.59
N ALA A 412 -4.77 -14.86 6.33
CA ALA A 412 -4.16 -15.30 5.08
C ALA A 412 -4.37 -16.81 4.88
N ALA A 413 -4.09 -17.63 5.89
CA ALA A 413 -4.32 -19.08 5.83
C ALA A 413 -5.79 -19.44 5.58
N GLU A 414 -6.73 -18.72 6.21
CA GLU A 414 -8.16 -18.91 5.99
C GLU A 414 -8.56 -18.66 4.53
N TYR A 415 -8.15 -17.52 3.95
CA TYR A 415 -8.46 -17.20 2.55
C TYR A 415 -7.72 -18.11 1.57
N PHE A 416 -6.50 -18.52 1.88
CA PHE A 416 -5.75 -19.51 1.09
C PHE A 416 -6.48 -20.86 1.02
N GLN A 417 -6.90 -21.40 2.17
CA GLN A 417 -7.64 -22.66 2.22
C GLN A 417 -8.97 -22.58 1.46
N LYS A 418 -9.70 -21.47 1.64
CA LYS A 418 -10.94 -21.21 0.87
C LYS A 418 -10.67 -21.14 -0.64
N PHE A 419 -9.56 -20.51 -1.04
CA PHE A 419 -9.15 -20.41 -2.45
C PHE A 419 -8.85 -21.78 -3.05
N ILE A 420 -7.99 -22.57 -2.41
CA ILE A 420 -7.64 -23.92 -2.88
C ILE A 420 -8.85 -24.85 -2.90
N SER A 421 -9.67 -24.84 -1.85
CA SER A 421 -10.89 -25.63 -1.79
C SER A 421 -11.87 -25.25 -2.91
N PHE A 422 -12.01 -23.95 -3.21
CA PHE A 422 -12.87 -23.51 -4.31
C PHE A 422 -12.31 -23.93 -5.67
N LEU A 423 -10.99 -23.85 -5.88
CA LEU A 423 -10.35 -24.41 -7.07
C LEU A 423 -10.60 -25.91 -7.19
N GLN A 424 -10.44 -26.69 -6.12
CA GLN A 424 -10.73 -28.13 -6.12
C GLN A 424 -12.19 -28.40 -6.49
N THR A 425 -13.15 -27.66 -5.95
CA THR A 425 -14.57 -27.80 -6.33
C THR A 425 -14.79 -27.54 -7.82
N ILE A 426 -14.17 -26.50 -8.38
CA ILE A 426 -14.39 -26.11 -9.78
C ILE A 426 -13.66 -27.03 -10.76
N PHE A 427 -12.40 -27.31 -10.50
CA PHE A 427 -11.51 -28.03 -11.41
C PHE A 427 -11.55 -29.54 -11.22
N VAL A 428 -11.83 -30.04 -10.01
CA VAL A 428 -11.86 -31.49 -9.73
C VAL A 428 -13.27 -31.99 -9.55
N GLU A 429 -14.06 -31.41 -8.64
CA GLU A 429 -15.38 -31.97 -8.30
C GLU A 429 -16.38 -31.77 -9.45
N ARG A 430 -16.41 -30.59 -10.05
CA ARG A 430 -17.33 -30.17 -11.13
C ARG A 430 -16.74 -30.28 -12.54
N LEU A 431 -15.68 -31.07 -12.70
CA LEU A 431 -15.12 -31.40 -14.01
C LEU A 431 -16.08 -32.31 -14.78
N ASP A 432 -16.33 -31.98 -16.04
CA ASP A 432 -17.09 -32.82 -16.95
C ASP A 432 -16.52 -32.77 -18.38
N LEU A 433 -17.07 -33.59 -19.26
CA LEU A 433 -16.64 -33.74 -20.65
C LEU A 433 -17.85 -33.73 -21.58
N GLU A 434 -17.67 -33.15 -22.76
CA GLU A 434 -18.58 -33.34 -23.90
C GLU A 434 -18.01 -34.40 -24.86
N VAL A 435 -18.76 -35.48 -25.09
CA VAL A 435 -18.36 -36.56 -26.01
C VAL A 435 -19.10 -36.36 -27.34
N SER A 436 -18.40 -35.83 -28.35
CA SER A 436 -18.97 -35.67 -29.70
C SER A 436 -18.88 -36.95 -30.54
N ARG A 437 -19.78 -37.09 -31.53
CA ARG A 437 -19.77 -38.19 -32.50
C ARG A 437 -18.73 -37.88 -33.60
N GLU A 438 -17.56 -38.51 -33.50
CA GLU A 438 -16.37 -38.46 -34.40
C GLU A 438 -15.34 -37.35 -34.11
N PRO A 439 -14.03 -37.70 -34.11
CA PRO A 439 -13.17 -37.35 -32.99
C PRO A 439 -12.57 -35.94 -33.15
N ARG A 440 -12.81 -35.11 -32.15
CA ARG A 440 -11.95 -33.98 -31.80
C ARG A 440 -11.35 -34.24 -30.43
N PHE A 441 -10.27 -33.54 -30.10
CA PHE A 441 -9.69 -33.49 -28.77
C PHE A 441 -10.78 -33.47 -27.69
N PRO A 442 -10.64 -34.18 -26.55
CA PRO A 442 -11.66 -34.17 -25.51
C PRO A 442 -12.00 -32.73 -25.09
N SER A 443 -13.23 -32.30 -25.34
CA SER A 443 -13.70 -30.99 -24.89
C SER A 443 -14.04 -31.09 -23.41
N ILE A 444 -13.08 -30.68 -22.58
CA ILE A 444 -13.27 -30.56 -21.14
C ILE A 444 -14.17 -29.35 -20.85
N LEU A 445 -15.15 -29.57 -19.99
CA LEU A 445 -16.05 -28.55 -19.47
C LEU A 445 -15.84 -28.45 -17.97
N TRP A 446 -15.58 -27.24 -17.47
CA TRP A 446 -15.40 -26.99 -16.05
C TRP A 446 -16.63 -26.32 -15.43
N ASN A 447 -16.79 -26.46 -14.10
CA ASN A 447 -17.91 -25.94 -13.33
C ASN A 447 -19.28 -26.49 -13.78
N CYS A 448 -19.34 -27.75 -14.21
CA CYS A 448 -20.58 -28.44 -14.58
C CYS A 448 -21.28 -29.00 -13.33
N ILE A 449 -22.57 -28.67 -13.14
CA ILE A 449 -23.43 -29.42 -12.22
C ILE A 449 -24.49 -30.16 -13.05
N PRO A 450 -24.63 -31.49 -12.91
CA PRO A 450 -25.62 -32.28 -13.66
C PRO A 450 -27.09 -31.83 -13.48
N THR A 451 -27.39 -31.03 -12.45
CA THR A 451 -28.74 -30.54 -12.12
C THR A 451 -29.04 -29.12 -12.60
N ASP A 452 -28.09 -28.42 -13.24
CA ASP A 452 -28.27 -27.06 -13.72
C ASP A 452 -28.82 -27.01 -15.16
N SER A 453 -30.12 -27.30 -15.29
CA SER A 453 -30.82 -27.07 -16.56
C SER A 453 -30.77 -25.58 -16.92
N GLY A 454 -30.11 -25.23 -18.04
CA GLY A 454 -30.11 -23.87 -18.61
C GLY A 454 -28.88 -23.00 -18.31
N ARG A 455 -27.75 -23.56 -17.85
CA ARG A 455 -26.48 -22.83 -17.73
C ARG A 455 -25.61 -22.93 -18.98
N SER A 456 -24.87 -21.86 -19.28
CA SER A 456 -23.75 -21.85 -20.21
C SER A 456 -22.50 -22.34 -19.49
N TYR A 457 -21.83 -23.36 -20.05
CA TYR A 457 -20.52 -23.81 -19.57
C TYR A 457 -19.46 -22.73 -19.82
N HIS A 458 -18.44 -22.67 -18.96
CA HIS A 458 -17.25 -21.88 -19.27
C HIS A 458 -16.36 -22.72 -20.17
N ASP A 459 -16.05 -22.19 -21.36
CA ASP A 459 -15.07 -22.81 -22.25
C ASP A 459 -13.65 -22.71 -21.68
N THR A 460 -12.74 -23.56 -22.18
CA THR A 460 -11.33 -23.59 -21.76
C THR A 460 -10.66 -22.22 -21.84
N ASN A 461 -10.94 -21.46 -22.91
CA ASN A 461 -10.24 -20.21 -23.18
C ASN A 461 -10.63 -19.13 -22.17
N GLN A 462 -11.91 -19.04 -21.80
CA GLN A 462 -12.37 -18.13 -20.77
C GLN A 462 -11.72 -18.42 -19.42
N ILE A 463 -11.65 -19.69 -19.03
CA ILE A 463 -11.03 -20.09 -17.76
C ILE A 463 -9.53 -19.82 -17.79
N LYS A 464 -8.86 -20.12 -18.89
CA LYS A 464 -7.44 -19.85 -19.06
C LYS A 464 -7.12 -18.38 -18.91
N ILE A 465 -7.81 -17.50 -19.66
CA ILE A 465 -7.64 -16.04 -19.54
C ILE A 465 -7.84 -15.60 -18.08
N PHE A 466 -8.82 -16.20 -17.40
CA PHE A 466 -9.08 -15.88 -16.02
C PHE A 466 -7.94 -16.30 -15.07
N ILE A 467 -7.43 -17.53 -15.17
CA ILE A 467 -6.29 -18.00 -14.37
C ILE A 467 -5.00 -17.23 -14.71
N GLU A 468 -4.79 -16.85 -15.98
CA GLU A 468 -3.70 -15.96 -16.41
C GLU A 468 -3.78 -14.60 -15.72
N ASN A 469 -4.97 -13.98 -15.67
CA ASN A 469 -5.15 -12.71 -14.97
C ASN A 469 -4.87 -12.81 -13.46
N LEU A 470 -5.25 -13.93 -12.83
CA LEU A 470 -4.94 -14.18 -11.41
C LEU A 470 -3.44 -14.39 -11.19
N PHE A 471 -2.78 -15.12 -12.09
CA PHE A 471 -1.34 -15.32 -12.07
C PHE A 471 -0.59 -14.00 -12.21
N ASP A 472 -0.94 -13.18 -13.20
CA ASP A 472 -0.33 -11.88 -13.45
C ASP A 472 -0.49 -10.95 -12.24
N PHE A 473 -1.68 -10.93 -11.62
CA PHE A 473 -1.94 -10.18 -10.40
C PHE A 473 -1.01 -10.63 -9.26
N CYS A 474 -0.93 -11.93 -8.98
CA CYS A 474 -0.06 -12.47 -7.94
C CYS A 474 1.41 -12.15 -8.21
N ASN A 475 1.86 -12.39 -9.43
CA ASN A 475 3.24 -12.19 -9.84
C ASN A 475 3.68 -10.72 -9.71
N GLU A 476 2.81 -9.78 -10.10
CA GLU A 476 3.05 -8.35 -9.89
C GLU A 476 3.19 -8.03 -8.38
N ARG A 477 2.31 -8.56 -7.52
CA ARG A 477 2.33 -8.29 -6.07
C ARG A 477 3.54 -8.88 -5.34
N VAL A 478 4.09 -10.00 -5.81
CA VAL A 478 5.34 -10.57 -5.26
C VAL A 478 6.49 -9.55 -5.32
N GLU A 479 6.58 -8.76 -6.40
CA GLU A 479 7.62 -7.73 -6.52
C GLU A 479 7.37 -6.49 -5.66
N TRP A 480 6.13 -6.28 -5.23
CA TRP A 480 5.70 -5.07 -4.53
C TRP A 480 5.86 -5.18 -3.02
N VAL A 481 5.84 -6.40 -2.47
CA VAL A 481 6.01 -6.62 -1.03
C VAL A 481 7.47 -6.49 -0.59
N GLN A 482 7.69 -6.22 0.69
CA GLN A 482 9.05 -6.17 1.27
C GLN A 482 9.62 -7.58 1.48
N GLU A 483 8.80 -8.47 2.04
CA GLU A 483 9.11 -9.88 2.25
C GLU A 483 7.90 -10.71 1.81
N SER A 484 8.13 -11.73 0.98
CA SER A 484 7.09 -12.65 0.51
C SER A 484 7.01 -13.88 1.40
N SER A 485 5.81 -14.29 1.81
CA SER A 485 5.63 -15.56 2.52
C SER A 485 5.75 -16.76 1.57
N ASP A 486 6.09 -17.93 2.12
CA ASP A 486 6.13 -19.20 1.35
C ASP A 486 4.79 -19.50 0.67
N ASP A 487 3.68 -19.13 1.30
CA ASP A 487 2.34 -19.37 0.77
C ASP A 487 2.06 -18.53 -0.49
N PHE A 488 2.66 -17.34 -0.59
CA PHE A 488 2.59 -16.50 -1.78
C PHE A 488 3.22 -17.20 -3.00
N TRP A 489 4.35 -17.87 -2.78
CA TRP A 489 5.04 -18.63 -3.82
C TRP A 489 4.25 -19.88 -4.23
N LYS A 490 3.68 -20.61 -3.25
CA LYS A 490 2.81 -21.77 -3.53
C LYS A 490 1.62 -21.40 -4.40
N VAL A 491 0.91 -20.31 -4.08
CA VAL A 491 -0.23 -19.85 -4.92
C VAL A 491 0.22 -19.55 -6.34
N ASN A 492 1.36 -18.88 -6.49
CA ASN A 492 1.89 -18.55 -7.81
C ASN A 492 2.27 -19.82 -8.61
N GLU A 493 2.89 -20.81 -7.95
CA GLU A 493 3.22 -22.11 -8.54
C GLU A 493 1.96 -22.90 -8.93
N THR A 494 0.93 -22.91 -8.08
CA THR A 494 -0.37 -23.54 -8.37
C THR A 494 -1.03 -22.90 -9.58
N LEU A 495 -1.09 -21.56 -9.63
CA LEU A 495 -1.68 -20.83 -10.77
C LEU A 495 -0.89 -21.07 -12.07
N ASN A 496 0.43 -21.08 -12.01
CA ASN A 496 1.27 -21.39 -13.18
C ASN A 496 1.06 -22.83 -13.66
N SER A 497 0.99 -23.80 -12.74
CA SER A 497 0.74 -25.20 -13.06
C SER A 497 -0.65 -25.40 -13.69
N LEU A 498 -1.67 -24.69 -13.20
CA LEU A 498 -3.00 -24.65 -13.82
C LEU A 498 -2.97 -24.03 -15.22
N ASN A 499 -2.22 -22.95 -15.43
CA ASN A 499 -2.06 -22.34 -16.76
C ASN A 499 -1.43 -23.32 -17.77
N ILE A 500 -0.36 -24.01 -17.36
CA ILE A 500 0.30 -25.04 -18.18
C ILE A 500 -0.67 -26.17 -18.52
N TYR A 501 -1.44 -26.63 -17.53
CA TYR A 501 -2.47 -27.65 -17.73
C TYR A 501 -3.54 -27.19 -18.73
N LEU A 502 -4.05 -25.96 -18.60
CA LEU A 502 -5.10 -25.43 -19.46
C LEU A 502 -4.64 -25.20 -20.91
N GLU A 503 -3.37 -24.84 -21.13
CA GLU A 503 -2.77 -24.67 -22.47
C GLU A 503 -2.90 -25.93 -23.33
N GLU A 504 -2.88 -27.10 -22.71
CA GLU A 504 -3.01 -28.37 -23.43
C GLU A 504 -4.38 -28.51 -24.12
N PHE A 505 -5.40 -27.77 -23.67
CA PHE A 505 -6.80 -27.82 -24.12
C PHE A 505 -7.27 -26.63 -24.96
N VAL A 506 -6.38 -25.69 -25.31
CA VAL A 506 -6.70 -24.50 -26.12
C VAL A 506 -6.79 -24.80 -27.62
N ASP A 507 -6.05 -25.80 -28.10
CA ASP A 507 -5.95 -26.12 -29.52
C ASP A 507 -7.00 -27.14 -29.98
N GLU A 508 -8.06 -26.64 -30.64
CA GLU A 508 -9.17 -27.44 -31.19
C GLU A 508 -8.75 -28.40 -32.34
N THR A 509 -7.50 -28.33 -32.82
CA THR A 509 -7.03 -29.17 -33.93
C THR A 509 -6.50 -30.54 -33.51
N LYS A 510 -6.30 -30.77 -32.21
CA LYS A 510 -5.79 -32.04 -31.69
C LYS A 510 -6.84 -33.15 -31.85
N ASP A 511 -6.39 -34.39 -32.09
CA ASP A 511 -7.26 -35.56 -32.13
C ASP A 511 -7.14 -36.40 -30.84
N PHE A 512 -7.99 -37.43 -30.72
CA PHE A 512 -7.97 -38.31 -29.56
C PHE A 512 -6.64 -39.10 -29.44
N GLY A 513 -5.94 -39.34 -30.54
CA GLY A 513 -4.61 -39.97 -30.53
C GLY A 513 -3.53 -39.07 -29.91
N ALA A 514 -3.62 -37.76 -30.19
CA ALA A 514 -2.77 -36.75 -29.56
C ALA A 514 -3.02 -36.71 -28.04
N TYR A 515 -4.27 -36.80 -27.59
CA TYR A 515 -4.60 -36.90 -26.16
C TYR A 515 -3.97 -38.14 -25.50
N ILE A 516 -4.11 -39.32 -26.11
CA ILE A 516 -3.50 -40.55 -25.56
C ILE A 516 -1.98 -40.40 -25.46
N THR A 517 -1.34 -39.78 -26.45
CA THR A 517 0.10 -39.53 -26.45
C THR A 517 0.49 -38.58 -25.32
N LEU A 518 -0.26 -37.49 -25.16
CA LEU A 518 -0.06 -36.49 -24.11
C LEU A 518 -0.19 -37.11 -22.71
N ARG A 519 -1.19 -37.97 -22.49
CA ARG A 519 -1.51 -38.59 -21.19
C ARG A 519 -1.06 -40.05 -21.06
N THR A 520 -0.02 -40.45 -21.78
CA THR A 520 0.39 -41.87 -21.86
C THR A 520 0.63 -42.47 -20.47
N LYS A 521 1.32 -41.72 -19.60
CA LYS A 521 1.68 -42.18 -18.25
C LYS A 521 0.44 -42.28 -17.35
N GLU A 522 -0.38 -41.24 -17.37
CA GLU A 522 -1.57 -41.11 -16.53
C GLU A 522 -2.66 -42.11 -16.94
N ILE A 523 -2.78 -42.41 -18.25
CA ILE A 523 -3.64 -43.49 -18.76
C ILE A 523 -3.13 -44.85 -18.29
N ALA A 524 -1.81 -45.08 -18.29
CA ALA A 524 -1.24 -46.34 -17.81
C ALA A 524 -1.56 -46.55 -16.32
N ASP A 525 -1.50 -45.50 -15.51
CA ASP A 525 -1.80 -45.55 -14.08
C ASP A 525 -3.28 -45.89 -13.79
N VAL A 526 -4.22 -45.47 -14.64
CA VAL A 526 -5.67 -45.69 -14.44
C VAL A 526 -6.18 -46.96 -15.15
N VAL A 527 -5.64 -47.29 -16.32
CA VAL A 527 -6.19 -48.32 -17.22
C VAL A 527 -5.27 -49.54 -17.38
N GLY A 528 -3.99 -49.42 -17.00
CA GLY A 528 -2.99 -50.49 -17.12
C GLY A 528 -2.44 -50.63 -18.55
N ASP A 529 -3.26 -51.10 -19.49
CA ASP A 529 -2.86 -51.30 -20.90
C ASP A 529 -3.31 -50.13 -21.80
N VAL A 530 -2.39 -49.21 -22.07
CA VAL A 530 -2.61 -48.04 -22.92
C VAL A 530 -2.95 -48.43 -24.36
N GLU A 531 -2.39 -49.53 -24.88
CA GLU A 531 -2.66 -49.96 -26.26
C GLU A 531 -4.02 -50.64 -26.41
N GLU A 532 -4.48 -51.33 -25.37
CA GLU A 532 -5.87 -51.80 -25.30
C GLU A 532 -6.84 -50.61 -25.26
N PHE A 533 -6.57 -49.61 -24.43
CA PHE A 533 -7.38 -48.38 -24.36
C PHE A 533 -7.41 -47.66 -25.72
N ARG A 534 -6.25 -47.51 -26.38
CA ARG A 534 -6.13 -46.93 -27.70
C ARG A 534 -6.94 -47.69 -28.75
N LYS A 535 -6.82 -49.02 -28.81
CA LYS A 535 -7.58 -49.86 -29.75
C LYS A 535 -9.08 -49.83 -29.51
N LYS A 536 -9.53 -49.66 -28.26
CA LYS A 536 -10.96 -49.62 -27.91
C LYS A 536 -11.62 -48.34 -28.40
N TYR A 537 -10.93 -47.19 -28.30
CA TYR A 537 -11.55 -45.87 -28.43
C TYR A 537 -11.01 -45.00 -29.58
N GLN A 538 -9.86 -45.32 -30.18
CA GLN A 538 -9.33 -44.58 -31.33
C GLN A 538 -9.93 -45.09 -32.65
N GLY A 539 -10.46 -44.18 -33.48
CA GLY A 539 -10.89 -44.48 -34.86
C GLY A 539 -12.23 -45.23 -35.02
N LYS A 540 -12.99 -45.44 -33.94
CA LYS A 540 -14.37 -45.97 -33.99
C LYS A 540 -15.37 -44.91 -33.53
N ALA A 541 -16.47 -44.74 -34.27
CA ALA A 541 -17.64 -44.06 -33.74
C ALA A 541 -18.21 -44.90 -32.59
N LEU A 542 -18.29 -44.32 -31.39
CA LEU A 542 -18.86 -44.99 -30.19
C LEU A 542 -20.33 -45.36 -30.49
N ALA A 543 -20.64 -46.66 -30.48
CA ALA A 543 -21.89 -47.19 -31.02
C ALA A 543 -23.06 -47.11 -30.03
N SER A 544 -22.77 -47.06 -28.72
CA SER A 544 -23.76 -46.98 -27.65
C SER A 544 -23.52 -45.82 -26.69
N ASN A 545 -24.59 -45.29 -26.07
CA ASN A 545 -24.49 -44.30 -25.00
C ASN A 545 -23.70 -44.85 -23.78
N GLU A 546 -23.69 -46.17 -23.59
CA GLU A 546 -22.98 -46.83 -22.50
C GLU A 546 -21.46 -46.77 -22.70
N GLU A 547 -20.96 -47.02 -23.92
CA GLU A 547 -19.54 -46.87 -24.26
C GLU A 547 -19.07 -45.41 -24.20
N GLN A 548 -19.93 -44.45 -24.56
CA GLN A 548 -19.64 -43.02 -24.41
C GLN A 548 -19.50 -42.63 -22.95
N ASN A 549 -20.40 -43.10 -22.09
CA ASN A 549 -20.34 -42.85 -20.65
C ASN A 549 -19.12 -43.53 -20.00
N GLU A 550 -18.75 -44.73 -20.43
CA GLU A 550 -17.54 -45.42 -19.93
C GLU A 550 -16.27 -44.63 -20.28
N LEU A 551 -16.13 -44.20 -21.54
CA LEU A 551 -14.99 -43.38 -21.98
C LEU A 551 -14.93 -42.06 -21.21
N ARG A 552 -16.07 -41.36 -21.12
CA ARG A 552 -16.22 -40.11 -20.37
C ARG A 552 -15.73 -40.27 -18.93
N SER A 553 -16.22 -41.31 -18.23
CA SER A 553 -15.86 -41.56 -16.83
C SER A 553 -14.37 -41.82 -16.65
N LYS A 554 -13.72 -42.53 -17.58
CA LYS A 554 -12.29 -42.82 -17.51
C LYS A 554 -11.43 -41.57 -17.71
N ILE A 555 -11.74 -40.77 -18.72
CA ILE A 555 -11.02 -39.52 -19.00
C ILE A 555 -11.20 -38.53 -17.84
N VAL A 556 -12.43 -38.35 -17.33
CA VAL A 556 -12.68 -37.50 -16.15
C VAL A 556 -11.83 -37.95 -14.97
N ASN A 557 -11.72 -39.26 -14.71
CA ASN A 557 -10.92 -39.76 -13.60
C ASN A 557 -9.41 -39.50 -13.78
N ILE A 558 -8.89 -39.64 -15.00
CA ILE A 558 -7.50 -39.31 -15.32
C ILE A 558 -7.22 -37.82 -15.05
N GLU A 559 -8.06 -36.94 -15.58
CA GLU A 559 -7.87 -35.49 -15.44
C GLU A 559 -8.06 -35.02 -13.99
N LYS A 560 -9.02 -35.59 -13.24
CA LYS A 560 -9.18 -35.33 -11.80
C LYS A 560 -7.91 -35.66 -11.03
N ASN A 561 -7.26 -36.80 -11.31
CA ASN A 561 -6.02 -37.18 -10.61
C ASN A 561 -4.89 -36.18 -10.86
N ILE A 562 -4.76 -35.67 -12.10
CA ILE A 562 -3.76 -34.66 -12.46
C ILE A 562 -4.03 -33.35 -11.70
N LEU A 563 -5.28 -32.89 -11.73
CA LEU A 563 -5.68 -31.63 -11.08
C LEU A 563 -5.56 -31.69 -9.56
N THR A 564 -5.89 -32.83 -8.93
CA THR A 564 -5.62 -33.04 -7.49
C THR A 564 -4.13 -32.93 -7.18
N GLY A 565 -3.26 -33.45 -8.05
CA GLY A 565 -1.80 -33.30 -7.90
C GLY A 565 -1.33 -31.85 -7.98
N ILE A 566 -1.93 -31.04 -8.86
CA ILE A 566 -1.60 -29.61 -9.04
C ILE A 566 -2.08 -28.76 -7.86
N LEU A 567 -3.30 -29.01 -7.38
CA LEU A 567 -3.94 -28.22 -6.33
C LEU A 567 -3.49 -28.63 -4.92
N GLY A 568 -2.82 -29.77 -4.78
CA GLY A 568 -2.50 -30.38 -3.49
C GLY A 568 -3.73 -30.94 -2.78
N GLU A 569 -3.51 -31.67 -1.67
CA GLU A 569 -4.57 -32.04 -0.72
C GLU A 569 -4.96 -30.86 0.18
#